data_AF-A0A1J3JUS7-F1
#
_entry.id   AF-A0A1J3JUS7-F1
#
_cell.length_a   1.000
_cell.length_b   1.000
_cell.length_c   1.000
_cell.angle_alpha   90.00
_cell.angle_beta   90.00
_cell.angle_gamma   90.00
#
_symmetry.space_group_name_H-M   'P 1'
#
loop_
_entity.id
_entity.type
_entity.pdbx_description
1 polymer ?
#
loop_
_entity_poly.entity_id
_entity_poly.type
_entity_poly.pdbx_seq_one_letter_code
_entity_poly.pdbx_strand_id
1 'polypeptide(L)'
;MRKPLRMLLKLSAVVNMGSLLAGVTHAGQFERRLKAVLKDVTDSNGKTILFIDEIHTLVSAGGVPGRMDASDLLKPMLGRGELRCIGATTLKEYRKYIEKDPALVRRFQQVLCGPPSVEDTIAILRGLRERYELHHGVKISDSSLVSAAILADRYITERFCYTIHHLSTEQALYTKGEN
;
A
#
# COMPACT_ATOMS: atom_id res chain seq x y z
N MET A 1 27.05 15.76 -5.37
CA MET A 1 26.45 15.30 -4.10
C MET A 1 24.96 15.62 -4.11
N ARG A 2 24.09 14.62 -4.31
CA ARG A 2 22.63 14.79 -4.19
C ARG A 2 22.29 14.82 -2.69
N LYS A 3 21.77 15.95 -2.21
CA LYS A 3 21.29 16.09 -0.82
C LYS A 3 20.18 15.04 -0.57
N PRO A 4 20.15 14.38 0.61
CA PRO A 4 19.06 13.48 0.93
C PRO A 4 17.75 14.28 1.02
N LEU A 5 16.76 13.91 0.21
CA LEU A 5 15.40 14.44 0.27
C LEU A 5 14.79 14.05 1.62
N ARG A 6 14.88 14.96 2.59
CA ARG A 6 14.19 14.86 3.87
C ARG A 6 12.73 15.25 3.63
N MET A 7 11.97 14.35 3.00
CA MET A 7 10.53 14.53 2.81
C MET A 7 9.83 14.09 4.09
N LEU A 8 9.54 15.04 4.98
CA LEU A 8 8.59 14.86 6.08
C LEU A 8 7.19 14.70 5.43
N LEU A 9 6.86 13.49 5.02
CA LEU A 9 5.53 13.09 4.60
C LEU A 9 4.57 13.30 5.77
N LYS A 10 3.82 14.39 5.76
CA LYS A 10 2.63 14.53 6.61
C LYS A 10 1.52 13.68 5.97
N LEU A 11 1.47 12.39 6.32
CA LEU A 11 0.31 11.55 6.02
C LEU A 11 -0.84 12.02 6.93
N SER A 12 -1.65 12.95 6.44
CA SER A 12 -2.79 13.50 7.20
C SER A 12 -4.04 12.63 7.13
N ALA A 13 -4.17 11.76 6.13
CA ALA A 13 -5.30 10.83 6.03
C ALA A 13 -4.88 9.50 5.39
N VAL A 14 -4.87 8.44 6.19
CA VAL A 14 -4.85 7.07 5.68
C VAL A 14 -6.30 6.68 5.42
N VAL A 15 -6.70 6.59 4.16
CA VAL A 15 -8.02 6.04 3.83
C VAL A 15 -7.84 4.54 3.68
N ASN A 16 -8.33 3.78 4.66
CA ASN A 16 -8.37 2.34 4.54
C ASN A 16 -9.48 1.95 3.54
N MET A 17 -9.10 1.41 2.39
CA MET A 17 -10.04 0.96 1.37
C MET A 17 -11.03 -0.09 1.88
N GLY A 18 -10.63 -0.93 2.84
CA GLY A 18 -11.50 -1.87 3.53
C GLY A 18 -12.66 -1.20 4.28
N SER A 19 -12.46 0.01 4.79
CA SER A 19 -13.54 0.80 5.41
C SER A 19 -14.55 1.33 4.38
N LEU A 20 -14.12 1.61 3.15
CA LEU A 20 -15.00 2.05 2.07
C LEU A 20 -15.84 0.90 1.52
N LEU A 21 -15.27 -0.31 1.51
CA LEU A 21 -15.91 -1.55 1.07
C LEU A 21 -16.83 -2.17 2.14
N ALA A 22 -16.60 -1.87 3.43
CA ALA A 22 -17.41 -2.39 4.53
C ALA A 22 -18.88 -1.92 4.42
N GLY A 23 -19.79 -2.89 4.39
CA GLY A 23 -21.24 -2.66 4.37
C GLY A 23 -21.79 -2.11 3.05
N VAL A 24 -21.03 -2.19 1.95
CA VAL A 24 -21.53 -1.82 0.63
C VAL A 24 -22.17 -3.02 -0.05
N THR A 25 -23.49 -3.01 -0.17
CA THR A 25 -24.28 -4.05 -0.88
C THR A 25 -24.50 -3.72 -2.35
N HIS A 26 -24.31 -2.46 -2.76
CA HIS A 26 -24.59 -1.97 -4.11
C HIS A 26 -23.42 -1.17 -4.68
N ALA A 27 -23.03 -1.43 -5.94
CA ALA A 27 -21.93 -0.75 -6.63
C ALA A 27 -22.02 0.78 -6.60
N GLY A 28 -23.23 1.35 -6.73
CA GLY A 28 -23.43 2.80 -6.67
C GLY A 28 -23.16 3.44 -5.30
N GLN A 29 -23.27 2.67 -4.20
CA GLN A 29 -22.94 3.17 -2.87
C GLN A 29 -21.41 3.27 -2.68
N PHE A 30 -20.65 2.33 -3.25
CA PHE A 30 -19.18 2.39 -3.27
C PHE A 30 -18.70 3.63 -4.04
N GLU A 31 -19.23 3.84 -5.25
CA GLU A 31 -18.86 4.98 -6.09
C GLU A 31 -19.11 6.32 -5.38
N ARG A 32 -20.26 6.48 -4.73
CA ARG A 32 -20.59 7.68 -3.96
C ARG A 32 -19.61 7.92 -2.81
N ARG A 33 -19.25 6.87 -2.07
CA ARG A 33 -18.27 6.97 -0.97
C ARG A 33 -16.88 7.33 -1.49
N LEU A 34 -16.46 6.70 -2.59
CA LEU A 34 -15.18 6.99 -3.22
C LEU A 34 -15.12 8.44 -3.72
N LYS A 35 -16.17 8.94 -4.37
CA LYS A 35 -16.28 10.34 -4.80
C LYS A 35 -16.18 11.32 -3.63
N ALA A 36 -16.82 11.02 -2.49
CA ALA A 36 -16.73 11.85 -1.29
C ALA A 36 -15.27 11.95 -0.78
N VAL A 37 -14.58 10.81 -0.66
CA VAL A 37 -13.16 10.79 -0.26
C VAL A 37 -12.28 11.57 -1.25
N LEU A 38 -12.46 11.34 -2.56
CA LEU A 38 -11.68 12.03 -3.58
C LEU A 38 -11.90 13.54 -3.55
N LYS A 39 -13.13 13.98 -3.26
CA LYS A 39 -13.45 15.39 -3.06
C LYS A 39 -12.71 15.94 -1.85
N ASP A 40 -12.77 15.29 -0.69
CA ASP A 40 -12.08 15.74 0.53
C ASP A 40 -10.56 15.86 0.33
N VAL A 41 -9.96 14.91 -0.42
CA VAL A 41 -8.53 14.97 -0.75
C VAL A 41 -8.23 16.13 -1.69
N THR A 42 -9.09 16.42 -2.67
CA THR A 42 -8.89 17.53 -3.61
C THR A 42 -9.07 18.87 -2.92
N ASP A 43 -10.10 19.01 -2.09
CA ASP A 43 -10.40 20.19 -1.27
C ASP A 43 -9.27 20.50 -0.27
N SER A 44 -8.42 19.50 0.04
CA SER A 44 -7.22 19.70 0.86
C SER A 44 -6.10 20.51 0.17
N ASN A 45 -6.24 20.83 -1.11
CA ASN A 45 -5.25 21.57 -1.91
C ASN A 45 -3.83 20.98 -1.81
N GLY A 46 -3.72 19.65 -1.97
CA GLY A 46 -2.45 18.93 -1.99
C GLY A 46 -1.78 18.73 -0.62
N LYS A 47 -2.48 19.08 0.48
CA LYS A 47 -2.02 18.85 1.86
C LYS A 47 -2.22 17.40 2.31
N THR A 48 -3.16 16.69 1.68
CA THR A 48 -3.46 15.28 1.98
C THR A 48 -2.92 14.38 0.88
N ILE A 49 -2.29 13.28 1.29
CA ILE A 49 -1.85 12.21 0.39
C ILE A 49 -2.74 11.00 0.66
N LEU A 50 -3.40 10.52 -0.39
CA LEU A 50 -4.25 9.34 -0.31
C LEU A 50 -3.39 8.07 -0.34
N PHE A 51 -3.47 7.24 0.69
CA PHE A 51 -2.89 5.89 0.65
C PHE A 51 -3.94 4.88 0.20
N ILE A 52 -3.60 4.04 -0.79
CA ILE A 52 -4.46 3.00 -1.34
C ILE A 52 -3.71 1.67 -1.25
N ASP A 53 -4.08 0.87 -0.26
CA ASP A 53 -3.63 -0.51 -0.20
C ASP A 53 -4.31 -1.33 -1.30
N GLU A 54 -3.60 -2.31 -1.85
CA GLU A 54 -4.04 -3.13 -2.97
C GLU A 54 -4.63 -2.29 -4.14
N ILE A 55 -3.93 -1.26 -4.60
CA ILE A 55 -4.43 -0.31 -5.62
C ILE A 55 -4.91 -0.98 -6.91
N HIS A 56 -4.38 -2.16 -7.24
CA HIS A 56 -4.87 -2.95 -8.36
C HIS A 56 -6.36 -3.29 -8.24
N THR A 57 -6.93 -3.41 -7.04
CA THR A 57 -8.36 -3.71 -6.82
C THR A 57 -9.29 -2.63 -7.37
N LEU A 58 -8.83 -1.37 -7.40
CA LEU A 58 -9.55 -0.24 -7.98
C LEU A 58 -9.47 -0.20 -9.51
N VAL A 59 -8.40 -0.79 -10.06
CA VAL A 59 -8.11 -0.81 -11.51
C VAL A 59 -8.60 -2.10 -12.17
N SER A 60 -8.76 -3.18 -11.40
CA SER A 60 -9.07 -4.54 -11.91
C SER A 60 -10.54 -4.79 -12.21
N ALA A 61 -11.41 -3.79 -12.08
CA ALA A 61 -12.86 -3.98 -12.25
C ALA A 61 -13.30 -4.16 -13.72
N GLY A 62 -12.38 -4.12 -14.68
CA GLY A 62 -12.64 -4.40 -16.10
C GLY A 62 -12.91 -5.87 -16.47
N GLY A 63 -13.34 -6.74 -15.54
CA GLY A 63 -13.59 -8.16 -15.86
C GLY A 63 -14.42 -8.97 -14.87
N VAL A 64 -14.81 -8.43 -13.71
CA VAL A 64 -15.72 -9.11 -12.77
C VAL A 64 -17.09 -8.42 -12.85
N PRO A 65 -18.16 -9.12 -13.30
CA PRO A 65 -19.50 -8.55 -13.36
C PRO A 65 -19.92 -8.02 -11.98
N GLY A 66 -20.26 -6.73 -11.90
CA GLY A 66 -20.79 -6.10 -10.67
C GLY A 66 -19.79 -5.34 -9.81
N ARG A 67 -18.49 -5.29 -10.16
CA ARG A 67 -17.54 -4.34 -9.55
C ARG A 67 -17.24 -3.22 -10.54
N MET A 68 -17.49 -1.98 -10.12
CA MET A 68 -17.31 -0.78 -10.93
C MET A 68 -15.82 -0.46 -11.12
N ASP A 69 -15.43 -0.07 -12.34
CA ASP A 69 -14.09 0.41 -12.65
C ASP A 69 -13.87 1.81 -12.07
N ALA A 70 -13.23 1.87 -10.91
CA ALA A 70 -12.89 3.12 -10.25
C ALA A 70 -11.75 3.87 -10.98
N SER A 71 -11.07 3.24 -11.95
CA SER A 71 -9.98 3.87 -12.68
C SER A 71 -10.45 5.09 -13.48
N ASP A 72 -11.69 5.10 -13.97
CA ASP A 72 -12.25 6.24 -14.71
C ASP A 72 -12.47 7.48 -13.84
N LEU A 73 -12.65 7.31 -12.53
CA LEU A 73 -12.72 8.42 -11.59
C LEU A 73 -11.32 8.96 -11.25
N LEU A 74 -10.33 8.08 -11.15
CA LEU A 74 -8.97 8.44 -10.77
C LEU A 74 -8.18 9.07 -11.92
N LYS A 75 -8.31 8.54 -13.14
CA LYS A 75 -7.54 8.96 -14.33
C LYS A 75 -7.59 10.46 -14.60
N PRO A 76 -8.75 11.15 -14.59
CA PRO A 76 -8.81 12.59 -14.82
C PRO A 76 -8.10 13.40 -13.72
N MET A 77 -8.26 13.00 -12.46
CA MET A 77 -7.71 13.70 -11.30
C MET A 77 -6.18 13.53 -11.21
N LEU A 78 -5.69 12.32 -11.49
CA LEU A 78 -4.27 12.03 -11.69
C LEU A 78 -3.71 12.78 -12.91
N GLY A 79 -4.55 12.95 -13.94
CA GLY A 79 -4.23 13.68 -15.16
C GLY A 79 -3.94 15.16 -14.92
N ARG A 80 -4.73 15.78 -14.04
CA ARG A 80 -4.65 17.20 -13.66
C ARG A 80 -3.71 17.49 -12.48
N GLY A 81 -3.11 16.46 -11.87
CA GLY A 81 -2.24 16.63 -10.69
C GLY A 81 -2.97 17.02 -9.40
N GLU A 82 -4.31 16.97 -9.39
CA GLU A 82 -5.15 17.31 -8.23
C GLU A 82 -5.09 16.24 -7.13
N LEU A 83 -4.81 15.00 -7.51
CA LEU A 83 -4.73 13.86 -6.59
C LEU A 83 -3.27 13.43 -6.39
N ARG A 84 -2.82 13.48 -5.13
CA ARG A 84 -1.57 12.85 -4.70
C ARG A 84 -1.89 11.56 -3.97
N CYS A 85 -1.38 10.44 -4.46
CA CYS A 85 -1.60 9.16 -3.81
C CYS A 85 -0.37 8.26 -3.81
N ILE A 86 -0.35 7.37 -2.82
CA ILE A 86 0.57 6.25 -2.70
C ILE A 86 -0.29 4.99 -2.82
N GLY A 87 -0.03 4.18 -3.85
CA GLY A 87 -0.64 2.87 -4.01
C GLY A 87 0.34 1.76 -3.65
N ALA A 88 -0.13 0.72 -2.96
CA ALA A 88 0.64 -0.51 -2.73
C ALA A 88 0.00 -1.67 -3.52
N THR A 89 0.81 -2.53 -4.12
CA THR A 89 0.35 -3.73 -4.83
C THR A 89 1.47 -4.75 -4.93
N THR A 90 1.16 -6.02 -5.15
CA THR A 90 2.20 -7.00 -5.51
C THR A 90 2.70 -6.77 -6.94
N LEU A 91 3.94 -7.15 -7.22
CA LEU A 91 4.51 -7.11 -8.58
C LEU A 91 3.66 -7.90 -9.60
N LYS A 92 3.07 -9.02 -9.18
CA LYS A 92 2.22 -9.86 -10.04
C LYS A 92 0.96 -9.12 -10.49
N GLU A 93 0.29 -8.45 -9.56
CA GLU A 93 -0.92 -7.68 -9.84
C GLU A 93 -0.61 -6.40 -10.61
N TYR A 94 0.53 -5.75 -10.31
CA TYR A 94 0.99 -4.60 -11.08
C TYR A 94 1.09 -4.94 -12.58
N ARG A 95 1.82 -6.00 -12.91
CA ARG A 95 1.99 -6.47 -14.30
C ARG A 95 0.66 -6.85 -14.95
N LYS A 96 -0.26 -7.43 -14.16
CA LYS A 96 -1.55 -7.91 -14.66
C LYS A 96 -2.52 -6.77 -14.98
N TYR A 97 -2.57 -5.74 -14.14
CA TYR A 97 -3.66 -4.75 -14.17
C TYR A 97 -3.20 -3.32 -14.42
N ILE A 98 -2.06 -2.90 -13.86
CA ILE A 98 -1.63 -1.49 -13.93
C ILE A 98 -0.69 -1.26 -15.11
N GLU A 99 0.25 -2.18 -15.35
CA GLU A 99 1.20 -2.09 -16.47
C GLU A 99 0.51 -2.13 -17.84
N LYS A 100 -0.67 -2.75 -17.91
CA LYS A 100 -1.48 -2.83 -19.14
C LYS A 100 -2.19 -1.53 -19.49
N ASP A 101 -2.27 -0.56 -18.56
CA ASP A 101 -2.92 0.74 -18.79
C ASP A 101 -1.86 1.86 -18.94
N PRO A 102 -1.60 2.32 -20.18
CA PRO A 102 -0.61 3.36 -20.43
C PRO A 102 -0.88 4.68 -19.72
N ALA A 103 -2.15 4.99 -19.40
CA ALA A 103 -2.48 6.23 -18.69
C ALA A 103 -1.99 6.16 -17.24
N LEU A 104 -2.17 5.03 -16.56
CA LEU A 104 -1.71 4.85 -15.18
C LEU A 104 -0.19 4.77 -15.09
N VAL A 105 0.47 4.00 -15.96
CA VAL A 105 1.94 3.85 -15.99
C VAL A 105 2.65 5.21 -16.13
N ARG A 106 2.07 6.14 -16.89
CA ARG A 106 2.66 7.48 -17.08
C ARG A 106 2.53 8.37 -15.85
N ARG A 107 1.51 8.16 -15.02
CA ARG A 107 1.17 8.99 -13.85
C ARG A 107 1.82 8.51 -12.56
N PHE A 108 2.13 7.23 -12.48
CA PHE A 108 2.82 6.65 -11.32
C PHE A 108 4.33 6.52 -11.56
N GLN A 109 5.09 6.78 -10.50
CA GLN A 109 6.46 6.35 -10.35
C GLN A 109 6.48 5.05 -9.56
N GLN A 110 7.17 4.05 -10.12
CA GLN A 110 7.34 2.75 -9.48
C GLN A 110 8.50 2.80 -8.49
N VAL A 111 8.29 2.25 -7.31
CA VAL A 111 9.30 1.99 -6.29
C VAL A 111 9.20 0.51 -5.93
N LEU A 112 10.25 -0.24 -6.23
CA LEU A 112 10.33 -1.65 -5.89
C LEU A 112 10.75 -1.79 -4.42
N CYS A 113 9.90 -2.43 -3.64
CA CYS A 113 10.15 -2.75 -2.24
C CYS A 113 10.49 -4.24 -2.14
N GLY A 114 11.78 -4.53 -1.98
CA GLY A 114 12.26 -5.89 -1.72
C GLY A 114 11.96 -6.34 -0.30
N PRO A 115 12.01 -7.66 -0.03
CA PRO A 115 11.91 -8.17 1.33
C PRO A 115 13.08 -7.64 2.18
N PRO A 116 12.87 -7.35 3.48
CA PRO A 116 13.96 -6.98 4.38
C PRO A 116 14.93 -8.14 4.61
N SER A 117 16.19 -7.81 4.90
CA SER A 117 17.21 -8.81 5.24
C SER A 117 16.92 -9.51 6.58
N VAL A 118 17.61 -10.61 6.88
CA VAL A 118 17.51 -11.31 8.18
C VAL A 118 17.85 -10.37 9.34
N GLU A 119 18.84 -9.51 9.17
CA GLU A 119 19.25 -8.52 10.19
C GLU A 119 18.15 -7.47 10.40
N ASP A 120 17.54 -6.98 9.32
CA ASP A 120 16.42 -6.04 9.39
C ASP A 120 15.20 -6.68 10.06
N THR A 121 14.90 -7.95 9.77
CA THR A 121 13.80 -8.68 10.46
C THR A 121 14.04 -8.77 11.94
N ILE A 122 15.26 -9.09 12.37
CA ILE A 122 15.59 -9.15 13.80
C ILE A 122 15.35 -7.78 14.45
N ALA A 123 15.76 -6.69 13.80
CA ALA A 123 15.52 -5.34 14.30
C ALA A 123 14.02 -5.00 14.39
N ILE A 124 13.24 -5.35 13.37
CA ILE A 124 11.78 -5.18 13.35
C ILE A 124 11.12 -5.99 14.48
N LEU A 125 11.48 -7.27 14.63
CA LEU A 125 10.95 -8.15 15.67
C LEU A 125 11.26 -7.64 17.08
N ARG A 126 12.47 -7.10 17.28
CA ARG A 126 12.84 -6.44 18.54
C ARG A 126 11.97 -5.23 18.83
N GLY A 127 11.67 -4.41 17.82
CA GLY A 127 10.74 -3.28 17.96
C GLY A 127 9.30 -3.68 18.26
N LEU A 128 8.87 -4.86 17.81
CA LEU A 128 7.52 -5.40 18.05
C LEU A 128 7.41 -6.19 19.37
N ARG A 129 8.53 -6.55 19.97
CA ARG A 129 8.61 -7.45 21.14
C ARG A 129 7.66 -7.03 22.26
N GLU A 130 7.73 -5.77 22.71
CA GLU A 130 6.94 -5.28 23.84
C GLU A 130 5.43 -5.45 23.60
N ARG A 131 4.97 -5.16 22.38
CA ARG A 131 3.58 -5.31 21.99
C ARG A 131 3.10 -6.76 22.06
N TYR A 132 3.93 -7.71 21.61
CA TYR A 132 3.60 -9.13 21.66
C TYR A 132 3.71 -9.71 23.07
N GLU A 133 4.71 -9.31 23.86
CA GLU A 133 4.84 -9.70 25.27
C GLU A 133 3.58 -9.30 26.06
N LEU A 134 3.12 -8.06 25.87
CA LEU A 134 1.92 -7.54 26.53
C LEU A 134 0.66 -8.31 26.10
N HIS A 135 0.50 -8.55 24.79
CA HIS A 135 -0.69 -9.21 24.26
C HIS A 135 -0.81 -10.67 24.72
N HIS A 136 0.30 -11.39 24.80
CA HIS A 136 0.31 -12.82 25.15
C HIS A 136 0.65 -13.10 26.62
N GLY A 137 1.05 -12.09 27.40
CA GLY A 137 1.42 -12.25 28.80
C GLY A 137 2.69 -13.08 29.01
N VAL A 138 3.60 -13.07 28.04
CA VAL A 138 4.85 -13.85 28.06
C VAL A 138 6.06 -12.95 27.93
N LYS A 139 7.23 -13.46 28.31
CA LYS A 139 8.53 -12.83 28.01
C LYS A 139 9.17 -13.52 26.81
N ILE A 140 9.65 -12.72 25.87
CA ILE A 140 10.30 -13.19 24.65
C ILE A 140 11.79 -12.89 24.77
N SER A 141 12.63 -13.93 24.75
CA SER A 141 14.07 -13.75 24.79
C SER A 141 14.61 -13.24 23.45
N ASP A 142 15.69 -12.47 23.50
CA ASP A 142 16.34 -11.96 22.28
C ASP A 142 16.85 -13.11 21.38
N SER A 143 17.40 -14.17 22.00
CA SER A 143 17.84 -15.38 21.29
C SER A 143 16.71 -16.07 20.52
N SER A 144 15.47 -15.99 21.02
CA SER A 144 14.31 -16.55 20.34
C SER A 144 13.96 -15.76 19.08
N LEU A 145 14.08 -14.42 19.11
CA LEU A 145 13.83 -13.57 17.95
C LEU A 145 14.86 -13.80 16.84
N VAL A 146 16.15 -13.89 17.22
CA VAL A 146 17.24 -14.20 16.29
C VAL A 146 17.04 -15.57 15.65
N SER A 147 16.75 -16.59 16.46
CA SER A 147 16.51 -17.94 15.97
C SER A 147 15.27 -18.00 15.07
N ALA A 148 14.19 -17.32 15.43
CA ALA A 148 12.98 -17.26 14.63
C ALA A 148 13.24 -16.67 13.23
N ALA A 149 13.99 -15.56 13.15
CA ALA A 149 14.35 -14.93 11.87
C ALA A 149 15.18 -15.87 10.98
N ILE A 150 16.24 -16.48 11.53
CA ILE A 150 17.14 -17.36 10.77
C ILE A 150 16.44 -18.64 10.33
N LEU A 151 15.65 -19.26 11.21
CA LEU A 151 14.95 -20.50 10.89
C LEU A 151 13.84 -20.25 9.88
N ALA A 152 13.11 -19.13 9.99
CA ALA A 152 12.07 -18.79 9.04
C ALA A 152 12.65 -18.51 7.65
N ASP A 153 13.73 -17.74 7.54
CA ASP A 153 14.43 -17.50 6.26
C ASP A 153 14.93 -18.81 5.62
N ARG A 154 15.44 -19.74 6.44
CA ARG A 154 16.00 -21.01 5.96
C ARG A 154 14.94 -22.03 5.54
N TYR A 155 13.86 -22.16 6.31
CA TYR A 155 12.93 -23.29 6.18
C TYR A 155 11.56 -22.91 5.63
N ILE A 156 11.18 -21.63 5.68
CA ILE A 156 9.88 -21.15 5.17
C ILE A 156 10.11 -20.46 3.82
N THR A 157 10.32 -21.27 2.78
CA THR A 157 10.65 -20.77 1.43
C THR A 157 9.43 -20.29 0.63
N GLU A 158 8.22 -20.69 1.03
CA GLU A 158 6.96 -20.34 0.33
C GLU A 158 6.25 -19.09 0.88
N ARG A 159 6.67 -18.61 2.07
CA ARG A 159 6.15 -17.37 2.66
C ARG A 159 7.34 -16.45 2.89
N PHE A 160 7.36 -15.30 2.22
CA PHE A 160 8.30 -14.24 2.58
C PHE A 160 8.20 -14.00 4.09
N CYS A 161 9.35 -13.98 4.76
CA CYS A 161 9.51 -14.06 6.21
C CYS A 161 9.00 -12.80 6.95
N TYR A 162 7.77 -12.35 6.72
CA TYR A 162 7.14 -11.24 7.45
C TYR A 162 5.63 -11.44 7.46
N THR A 163 5.12 -12.14 8.48
CA THR A 163 3.68 -12.16 8.76
C THR A 163 3.28 -10.91 9.54
N ILE A 164 3.44 -9.75 8.92
CA ILE A 164 2.42 -8.69 8.92
C ILE A 164 2.09 -8.55 7.45
N HIS A 165 0.88 -8.98 7.09
CA HIS A 165 0.38 -9.17 5.73
C HIS A 165 0.92 -8.14 4.72
N HIS A 166 1.54 -8.64 3.64
CA HIS A 166 1.73 -8.02 2.31
C HIS A 166 3.14 -7.75 1.77
N LEU A 167 4.23 -7.83 2.55
CA LEU A 167 5.58 -7.60 2.02
C LEU A 167 6.18 -8.76 1.20
N SER A 168 5.38 -9.38 0.31
CA SER A 168 5.87 -10.02 -0.90
C SER A 168 6.22 -8.92 -1.90
N THR A 169 7.45 -8.87 -2.43
CA THR A 169 7.93 -7.91 -3.46
C THR A 169 6.86 -6.88 -3.85
N GLU A 170 6.75 -5.84 -3.03
CA GLU A 170 5.72 -4.85 -3.20
C GLU A 170 6.20 -3.83 -4.23
N GLN A 171 5.24 -3.35 -5.00
CA GLN A 171 5.44 -2.23 -5.88
C GLN A 171 4.66 -1.07 -5.31
N ALA A 172 5.38 -0.15 -4.68
CA ALA A 172 4.81 1.13 -4.30
C ALA A 172 4.72 2.01 -5.55
N LEU A 173 3.57 2.64 -5.72
CA LEU A 173 3.29 3.57 -6.80
C LEU A 173 3.04 4.93 -6.18
N TYR A 174 3.83 5.93 -6.57
CA TYR A 174 3.63 7.30 -6.14
C TYR A 174 3.28 8.19 -7.33
N THR A 175 2.31 9.08 -7.16
CA THR A 175 1.98 10.08 -8.20
C THR A 175 3.15 11.00 -8.45
N LYS A 176 3.62 11.12 -9.69
CA LYS A 176 4.66 12.09 -10.03
C LYS A 176 4.14 13.50 -9.74
N GLY A 177 4.82 14.23 -8.86
CA GLY A 177 4.58 15.66 -8.70
C GLY A 177 4.97 16.39 -9.99
N GLU A 178 4.17 17.37 -10.39
CA GLU A 178 4.62 18.35 -11.40
C GLU A 178 5.79 19.14 -10.79
N ASN A 179 6.91 19.19 -11.50
CA ASN A 179 8.00 20.13 -11.23
C ASN A 179 7.62 21.52 -11.75
#